data_AF-A0A3C1LYB7-F1
#
_entry.id   AF-A0A3C1LYB7-F1
#
_cell.length_a   1.000
_cell.length_b   1.000
_cell.length_c   1.000
_cell.angle_alpha   90.00
_cell.angle_beta   90.00
_cell.angle_gamma   90.00
#
_symmetry.space_group_name_H-M   'P 1'
#
loop_
_entity.id
_entity.type
_entity.pdbx_description
1 polymer ?
#
loop_
_entity_poly.entity_id
_entity_poly.type
_entity_poly.pdbx_seq_one_letter_code
_entity_poly.pdbx_strand_id
1 'polypeptide(L)'
;MSKSNDDIRKQKAVALKYSPQTNQSPIIVASGYGYVAEKIIDIADSSGVPVFRDANAVSLLSMLEVGANIPPELYQVVANIYLAILKMADEKGKSIQLVQSLNEKLNEQNS
;
A
#
# COMPACT_ATOMS: atom_id res chain seq x y z
N MET A 1 15.48 -2.57 -15.36
CA MET A 1 15.36 -1.18 -15.86
C MET A 1 15.82 -0.25 -14.75
N SER A 2 16.90 0.52 -14.93
CA SER A 2 17.29 1.54 -13.94
C SER A 2 16.36 2.74 -14.10
N LYS A 3 15.67 3.17 -13.05
CA LYS A 3 14.83 4.38 -13.08
C LYS A 3 15.72 5.60 -13.38
N SER A 4 15.24 6.54 -14.18
CA SER A 4 15.96 7.77 -14.50
C SER A 4 16.02 8.68 -13.26
N ASN A 5 17.05 9.52 -13.13
CA ASN A 5 17.18 10.45 -11.99
C ASN A 5 15.97 11.40 -11.86
N ASP A 6 15.33 11.76 -12.98
CA ASP A 6 14.13 12.61 -12.96
C ASP A 6 12.87 11.87 -12.49
N ASP A 7 12.79 10.55 -12.71
CA ASP A 7 11.68 9.71 -12.22
C ASP A 7 11.76 9.54 -10.71
N ILE A 8 12.98 9.48 -10.17
CA ILE A 8 13.22 9.45 -8.73
C ILE A 8 12.75 10.78 -8.14
N ARG A 9 13.19 11.92 -8.67
CA ARG A 9 12.84 13.26 -8.16
C ARG A 9 11.33 13.55 -8.15
N LYS A 10 10.55 12.91 -9.02
CA LYS A 10 9.09 13.08 -9.09
C LYS A 10 8.29 12.11 -8.20
N GLN A 11 8.93 11.11 -7.60
CA GLN A 11 8.23 10.17 -6.72
C GLN A 11 7.77 10.85 -5.44
N LYS A 12 6.56 10.49 -5.02
CA LYS A 12 5.95 10.86 -3.74
C LYS A 12 5.52 9.59 -3.03
N ALA A 13 5.62 9.57 -1.71
CA ALA A 13 5.07 8.51 -0.89
C ALA A 13 4.49 9.08 0.39
N VAL A 14 3.39 8.48 0.84
CA VAL A 14 2.71 8.81 2.09
C VAL A 14 2.38 7.49 2.79
N ALA A 15 2.70 7.41 4.07
CA ALA A 15 2.36 6.26 4.92
C ALA A 15 1.18 6.62 5.82
N LEU A 16 0.16 5.77 5.80
CA LEU A 16 -1.05 5.89 6.60
C LEU A 16 -1.05 4.85 7.71
N LYS A 17 -1.51 5.26 8.90
CA LYS A 17 -1.79 4.34 10.02
C LYS A 17 -3.24 4.47 10.43
N TYR A 18 -3.93 3.34 10.54
CA TYR A 18 -5.26 3.25 11.11
C TYR A 18 -5.24 2.44 12.41
N SER A 19 -5.95 2.93 13.42
CA SER A 19 -6.12 2.26 14.71
C SER A 19 -7.60 1.93 14.90
N PRO A 20 -8.03 0.68 14.63
CA PRO A 20 -9.44 0.31 14.77
C PRO A 20 -9.94 0.40 16.22
N GLN A 21 -9.03 0.35 17.21
CA GLN A 21 -9.39 0.37 18.63
C GLN A 21 -9.81 1.76 19.13
N THR A 22 -9.37 2.84 18.48
CA THR A 22 -9.59 4.20 18.98
C THR A 22 -10.72 4.94 18.26
N ASN A 23 -11.37 4.33 17.25
CA ASN A 23 -12.34 4.98 16.34
C ASN A 23 -11.83 6.32 15.75
N GLN A 24 -10.52 6.54 15.76
CA GLN A 24 -9.90 7.76 15.25
C GLN A 24 -9.71 7.67 13.74
N SER A 25 -9.79 8.83 13.09
CA SER A 25 -9.40 8.98 11.70
C SER A 25 -7.97 8.43 11.49
N PRO A 26 -7.67 7.81 10.34
CA PRO A 26 -6.31 7.46 9.99
C PRO A 26 -5.38 8.68 10.14
N ILE A 27 -4.11 8.43 10.45
CA ILE A 27 -3.10 9.47 10.57
C ILE A 27 -2.01 9.28 9.54
N ILE A 28 -1.42 10.40 9.11
CA ILE A 28 -0.21 10.41 8.31
C ILE A 28 0.97 10.13 9.25
N VAL A 29 1.72 9.06 9.02
CA VAL A 29 2.90 8.72 9.85
C VAL A 29 4.23 8.99 9.15
N ALA A 30 4.21 9.12 7.82
CA ALA A 30 5.35 9.58 7.03
C ALA A 30 4.86 10.20 5.71
N SER A 31 5.61 11.16 5.19
CA SER A 31 5.40 11.75 3.86
C SER A 31 6.77 12.13 3.30
N GLY A 32 6.98 11.93 2.00
CA GLY A 32 8.27 12.17 1.39
C GLY A 32 8.22 12.30 -0.12
N TYR A 33 9.29 12.89 -0.65
CA TYR A 33 9.51 13.12 -2.07
C TYR A 33 10.88 12.57 -2.45
N GLY A 34 11.08 12.24 -3.72
CA GLY A 34 12.41 11.85 -4.20
C GLY A 34 12.96 10.62 -3.49
N TYR A 35 14.18 10.75 -3.02
CA TYR A 35 14.87 9.72 -2.23
C TYR A 35 14.14 9.35 -0.94
N VAL A 36 13.47 10.31 -0.28
CA VAL A 36 12.70 10.02 0.94
C VAL A 36 11.49 9.14 0.60
N ALA A 37 10.82 9.42 -0.52
CA ALA A 37 9.70 8.59 -0.99
C ALA A 37 10.15 7.16 -1.29
N GLU A 38 11.31 7.00 -1.92
CA GLU A 38 11.92 5.69 -2.16
C GLU A 38 12.21 4.95 -0.86
N LYS A 39 12.80 5.62 0.14
CA LYS A 39 13.05 5.00 1.45
C LYS A 39 11.78 4.59 2.18
N ILE A 40 10.70 5.36 2.07
CA ILE A 40 9.40 4.98 2.64
C ILE A 40 8.89 3.69 1.99
N ILE A 41 9.02 3.56 0.66
CA ILE A 41 8.60 2.36 -0.08
C ILE A 41 9.49 1.16 0.27
N ASP A 42 10.81 1.33 0.34
CA ASP A 42 11.75 0.27 0.73
C ASP A 42 11.44 -0.29 2.13
N ILE A 43 11.11 0.60 3.08
CA ILE A 43 10.73 0.21 4.45
C ILE A 43 9.38 -0.52 4.44
N ALA A 44 8.42 -0.05 3.65
CA ALA A 44 7.12 -0.71 3.53
C ALA A 44 7.27 -2.14 2.99
N ASP A 45 8.03 -2.31 1.90
CA ASP A 45 8.27 -3.61 1.27
C ASP A 45 8.99 -4.57 2.23
N SER A 46 10.04 -4.12 2.91
CA SER A 46 10.78 -4.94 3.89
C SER A 46 9.98 -5.27 5.15
N SER A 47 8.97 -4.46 5.49
CA SER A 47 8.08 -4.67 6.65
C SER A 47 6.78 -5.40 6.30
N GLY A 48 6.59 -5.78 5.03
CA GLY A 48 5.35 -6.42 4.56
C GLY A 48 4.13 -5.49 4.57
N VAL A 49 4.34 -4.18 4.58
CA VAL A 49 3.26 -3.18 4.49
C VAL A 49 2.88 -3.00 3.01
N PRO A 50 1.60 -3.15 2.64
CA PRO A 50 1.19 -3.05 1.25
C PRO A 50 1.37 -1.64 0.68
N VAL A 51 1.90 -1.54 -0.54
CA VAL A 51 2.10 -0.28 -1.26
C VAL A 51 1.03 -0.13 -2.34
N PHE A 52 0.19 0.89 -2.21
CA PHE A 52 -0.80 1.28 -3.22
C PHE A 52 -0.27 2.44 -4.08
N ARG A 53 -0.40 2.34 -5.40
CA ARG A 53 0.14 3.33 -6.35
C ARG A 53 -1.00 4.09 -7.03
N ASP A 54 -1.19 5.35 -6.62
CA ASP A 54 -2.14 6.28 -7.24
C ASP A 54 -1.60 7.71 -7.15
N ALA A 55 -1.41 8.35 -8.31
CA ALA A 55 -0.80 9.68 -8.41
C ALA A 55 -1.69 10.79 -7.85
N ASN A 56 -3.01 10.64 -7.92
CA ASN A 56 -3.97 11.62 -7.40
C ASN A 56 -4.05 11.52 -5.88
N ALA A 57 -4.23 10.30 -5.36
CA ALA A 57 -4.32 10.06 -3.92
C ALA A 57 -3.05 10.51 -3.20
N VAL A 58 -1.86 10.14 -3.71
CA VAL A 58 -0.60 10.56 -3.09
C VAL A 58 -0.42 12.07 -3.15
N SER A 59 -0.86 12.73 -4.22
CA SER A 59 -0.74 14.19 -4.33
C SER A 59 -1.61 14.91 -3.30
N LEU A 60 -2.86 14.47 -3.10
CA LEU A 60 -3.75 15.03 -2.08
C LEU A 60 -3.23 14.76 -0.68
N LEU A 61 -2.89 13.51 -0.37
CA LEU A 61 -2.44 13.12 0.97
C LEU A 61 -1.09 13.72 1.33
N SER A 62 -0.21 13.96 0.35
CA SER A 62 1.11 14.57 0.58
C SER A 62 1.05 16.04 0.99
N MET A 63 -0.12 16.68 0.87
CA MET A 63 -0.35 18.06 1.35
C MET A 63 -0.59 18.12 2.86
N LEU A 64 -0.91 16.99 3.50
CA LEU A 64 -1.12 16.92 4.94
C LEU A 64 0.21 16.79 5.69
N GLU A 65 0.26 17.34 6.90
CA GLU A 65 1.42 17.20 7.77
C GLU A 65 1.54 15.80 8.37
N VAL A 66 2.77 15.36 8.65
CA VAL A 66 3.00 14.14 9.42
C VAL A 66 2.46 14.34 10.84
N GLY A 67 1.70 13.37 11.32
CA GLY A 67 0.96 13.42 12.57
C GLY A 67 -0.48 13.93 12.43
N ALA A 68 -0.86 14.48 11.28
CA ALA A 68 -2.22 14.95 11.05
C ALA A 68 -3.20 13.79 10.86
N ASN A 69 -4.40 13.96 11.41
CA ASN A 69 -5.56 13.15 11.07
C ASN A 69 -5.98 13.45 9.62
N ILE A 70 -6.46 12.42 8.91
CA ILE A 70 -7.12 12.65 7.62
C ILE A 70 -8.39 13.48 7.86
N PRO A 71 -8.63 14.55 7.10
CA PRO A 71 -9.83 15.34 7.23
C PRO A 71 -11.02 14.67 6.50
N PRO A 72 -12.28 14.93 6.90
CA PRO A 72 -13.45 14.22 6.39
C PRO A 72 -13.61 14.23 4.86
N GLU A 73 -13.22 15.32 4.20
CA GLU A 73 -13.27 15.49 2.75
C GLU A 73 -12.37 14.50 1.99
N LEU A 74 -11.36 13.91 2.66
CA LEU A 74 -10.45 12.93 2.07
C LEU A 74 -10.79 11.48 2.47
N TYR A 75 -11.85 11.25 3.26
CA TYR A 75 -12.23 9.90 3.70
C TYR A 75 -12.54 8.96 2.55
N GLN A 76 -13.20 9.45 1.50
CA GLN A 76 -13.52 8.61 0.35
C GLN A 76 -12.26 8.10 -0.37
N VAL A 77 -11.23 8.96 -0.49
CA VAL A 77 -9.94 8.58 -1.08
C VAL A 77 -9.29 7.48 -0.25
N VAL A 78 -9.25 7.65 1.06
CA VAL A 78 -8.63 6.69 1.97
C VAL A 78 -9.40 5.36 2.03
N ALA A 79 -10.74 5.40 2.03
CA ALA A 79 -11.57 4.21 1.95
C ALA A 79 -11.30 3.40 0.66
N ASN A 80 -11.15 4.08 -0.48
CA ASN A 80 -10.83 3.42 -1.74
C ASN A 80 -9.46 2.72 -1.69
N ILE A 81 -8.46 3.32 -1.03
CA ILE A 81 -7.15 2.69 -0.81
C ILE A 81 -7.31 1.40 0.01
N TYR A 82 -8.04 1.44 1.12
CA TYR A 82 -8.26 0.24 1.95
C TYR A 82 -9.02 -0.85 1.20
N LEU A 83 -10.07 -0.49 0.46
CA LEU A 83 -10.81 -1.46 -0.36
C LEU A 83 -9.91 -2.11 -1.42
N ALA A 84 -9.03 -1.34 -2.06
CA ALA A 84 -8.06 -1.90 -3.01
C ALA A 84 -7.11 -2.88 -2.34
N ILE A 85 -6.55 -2.53 -1.18
CA ILE A 85 -5.64 -3.41 -0.42
C ILE A 85 -6.35 -4.69 0.03
N LEU A 86 -7.59 -4.60 0.51
CA LEU A 86 -8.38 -5.77 0.92
C LEU A 86 -8.67 -6.71 -0.27
N LYS A 87 -9.01 -6.16 -1.44
CA LYS A 87 -9.19 -6.95 -2.67
C LYS A 87 -7.89 -7.65 -3.08
N MET A 88 -6.76 -6.95 -3.02
CA MET A 88 -5.44 -7.54 -3.32
C MET A 88 -5.09 -8.68 -2.35
N ALA A 89 -5.46 -8.54 -1.08
CA ALA A 89 -5.27 -9.60 -0.08
C ALA A 89 -6.17 -10.83 -0.35
N ASP A 90 -7.44 -10.61 -0.73
CA ASP A 90 -8.37 -11.68 -1.08
C ASP A 90 -7.94 -12.44 -2.35
N GLU A 91 -7.50 -11.72 -3.38
CA GLU A 91 -6.96 -12.31 -4.62
C GLU A 91 -5.68 -13.11 -4.38
N LYS A 92 -4.79 -12.63 -3.51
CA LYS A 92 -3.62 -13.40 -3.05
C LYS A 92 -4.04 -14.70 -2.36
N GLY A 93 -5.06 -14.65 -1.49
CA GLY A 93 -5.59 -15.85 -0.82
C GLY A 93 -6.08 -16.90 -1.81
N LYS A 94 -6.88 -16.50 -2.80
CA LYS A 94 -7.37 -17.40 -3.87
C LYS A 94 -6.25 -17.98 -4.71
N SER A 95 -5.26 -17.16 -5.07
CA SER A 95 -4.11 -17.60 -5.87
C SER A 95 -3.26 -18.64 -5.15
N ILE A 96 -3.04 -18.47 -3.84
CA ILE A 96 -2.29 -19.43 -3.01
C ILE A 96 -3.06 -20.77 -2.91
N GLN A 97 -4.37 -20.71 -2.68
CA GLN A 97 -5.23 -21.91 -2.61
C GLN A 97 -5.25 -22.67 -3.95
N LEU A 98 -5.29 -21.94 -5.08
CA LEU A 98 -5.23 -22.55 -6.40
C LEU A 98 -3.92 -23.32 -6.61
N VAL A 99 -2.77 -22.70 -6.31
CA VAL A 99 -1.44 -23.34 -6.44
C VAL A 99 -1.34 -24.60 -5.56
N GLN A 100 -1.88 -24.55 -4.33
CA GLN A 100 -1.93 -25.73 -3.44
C GLN A 100 -2.74 -26.87 -4.05
N SER A 101 -3.96 -26.58 -4.55
CA SER A 101 -4.82 -27.59 -5.17
C SER A 101 -4.23 -28.21 -6.44
N LEU A 102 -3.41 -27.45 -7.18
CA LEU A 102 -2.70 -27.95 -8.36
C LEU A 102 -1.56 -28.89 -7.96
N ASN A 103 -0.80 -28.56 -6.91
CA ASN A 103 0.28 -29.42 -6.41
C ASN A 103 -0.26 -30.73 -5.82
N GLU A 104 -1.39 -30.69 -5.11
CA GLU A 104 -2.05 -31.90 -4.59
C GLU A 104 -2.46 -32.85 -5.73
N LYS A 105 -3.14 -32.32 -6.76
CA LYS A 105 -3.53 -33.10 -7.96
C LYS A 105 -2.34 -33.68 -8.71
N LEU A 106 -1.24 -32.95 -8.82
CA LEU A 106 -0.01 -33.43 -9.48
C LEU A 106 0.65 -34.56 -8.68
N ASN A 107 0.56 -34.56 -7.36
CA ASN A 107 1.11 -35.63 -6.53
C ASN A 107 0.25 -36.90 -6.56
N GLU A 108 -1.08 -36.74 -6.66
CA GLU A 108 -2.02 -37.86 -6.82
C GLU A 108 -1.89 -38.55 -8.18
N GLN A 109 -1.49 -37.84 -9.23
CA GLN A 109 -1.27 -38.42 -10.57
C GLN A 109 0.07 -39.17 -10.73
N ASN A 110 1.01 -38.99 -9.79
CA ASN A 110 2.33 -39.61 -9.82
C ASN A 110 2.50 -40.73 -8.77
N SER A 111 1.42 -41.15 -8.11
CA SER A 111 1.34 -42.34 -7.24
C SER A 111 0.48 -43.42 -7.89
#